data_AF-A0A4Y9UWJ8-F1
#
_entry.id   AF-A0A4Y9UWJ8-F1
#
_cell.length_a   1.000
_cell.length_b   1.000
_cell.length_c   1.000
_cell.angle_alpha   90.00
_cell.angle_beta   90.00
_cell.angle_gamma   90.00
#
_symmetry.space_group_name_H-M   'P 1'
#
loop_
_entity.id
_entity.type
_entity.pdbx_description
1 polymer ?
#
loop_
_entity_poly.entity_id
_entity_poly.type
_entity_poly.pdbx_seq_one_letter_code
_entity_poly.pdbx_strand_id
1 'polypeptide(L)' 'MRATCLAMAVLALMASCADAAVIDLQAELQRCRALRANIAPLLQAGEGISAVGRSNRSVRRCIWIQRMVVRKKIPGAEVW' A
#
# COMPACT_ATOMS: atom_id res chain seq x y z
N MET A 1 2.41 40.11 1.98
CA MET A 1 3.04 39.38 3.10
C MET A 1 2.08 38.42 3.80
N ARG A 2 0.96 38.85 4.39
CA ARG A 2 0.02 37.93 5.09
C ARG A 2 -0.57 36.82 4.21
N ALA A 3 -1.03 37.14 3.00
CA ALA A 3 -1.55 36.14 2.06
C ALA A 3 -0.49 35.13 1.60
N THR A 4 0.75 35.59 1.43
CA THR A 4 1.89 34.75 1.03
C THR A 4 2.28 33.76 2.12
N CYS A 5 2.26 34.18 3.39
CA CYS A 5 2.51 33.28 4.53
C CYS A 5 1.41 32.21 4.67
N LEU A 6 0.14 32.58 4.46
CA LEU A 6 -0.97 31.62 4.48
C LEU A 6 -0.85 30.59 3.36
N ALA A 7 -0.48 31.03 2.14
CA ALA A 7 -0.24 30.12 1.03
C ALA A 7 0.90 29.12 1.35
N MET A 8 1.99 29.57 1.96
CA MET A 8 3.09 28.68 2.36
C MET A 8 2.69 27.69 3.47
N ALA A 9 1.89 28.13 4.45
CA ALA A 9 1.40 27.24 5.51
C ALA A 9 0.50 26.12 4.97
N VAL A 10 -0.37 26.44 4.00
CA VAL A 10 -1.23 25.45 3.34
C VAL A 10 -0.40 24.47 2.52
N LEU A 11 0.60 24.94 1.77
CA LEU A 11 1.50 24.08 1.01
C LEU A 11 2.30 23.14 1.91
N ALA A 12 2.81 23.63 3.04
CA ALA A 12 3.53 22.81 4.03
C ALA A 12 2.63 21.74 4.67
N LEU A 13 1.36 22.06 4.93
CA LEU A 13 0.40 21.10 5.44
C LEU A 13 0.07 20.01 4.41
N MET A 14 -0.16 20.40 3.15
CA MET A 14 -0.41 19.46 2.06
C MET A 14 0.79 18.55 1.80
N ALA A 15 2.01 19.09 1.85
CA ALA A 15 3.23 18.30 1.77
C ALA A 15 3.32 17.31 2.93
N SER A 16 3.10 17.76 4.17
CA SER A 16 3.12 16.88 5.36
C SER A 16 2.08 15.74 5.27
N CYS A 17 0.87 16.04 4.77
CA CYS A 17 -0.16 15.03 4.55
C CYS A 17 0.24 14.03 3.45
N ALA A 18 0.89 14.51 2.38
CA ALA A 18 1.41 13.65 1.32
C ALA A 18 2.53 12.73 1.83
N ASP A 19 3.48 13.27 2.60
CA ASP A 19 4.55 12.49 3.24
C ASP A 19 3.98 11.45 4.21
N ALA A 20 3.01 11.82 5.05
CA ALA A 20 2.35 10.89 5.97
C ALA A 20 1.60 9.77 5.21
N ALA A 21 0.93 10.10 4.11
CA ALA A 21 0.26 9.11 3.26
C ALA A 21 1.26 8.17 2.56
N VAL A 22 2.44 8.67 2.17
CA VAL A 22 3.52 7.84 1.62
C VAL A 22 4.09 6.90 2.68
N ILE A 23 4.30 7.36 3.90
CA ILE A 23 4.79 6.53 5.02
C ILE A 23 3.78 5.42 5.35
N ASP A 24 2.49 5.75 5.45
CA ASP A 24 1.45 4.73 5.72
C ASP A 24 1.36 3.71 4.57
N LEU A 25 1.47 4.16 3.32
CA LEU A 25 1.52 3.28 2.15
C LEU A 25 2.74 2.34 2.19
N GLN A 26 3.93 2.85 2.54
CA GLN A 26 5.13 2.04 2.69
C GLN A 26 4.96 0.98 3.80
N ALA A 27 4.36 1.36 4.92
CA ALA A 27 4.06 0.46 6.03
C ALA A 27 3.01 -0.60 5.64
N GLU A 28 1.98 -0.23 4.88
CA GLU A 28 1.03 -1.17 4.29
C GLU A 28 1.70 -2.15 3.32
N LEU A 29 2.62 -1.69 2.47
CA LEU A 29 3.39 -2.57 1.57
C LEU A 29 4.23 -3.58 2.36
N GLN A 30 4.91 -3.17 3.44
CA GLN A 30 5.64 -4.10 4.31
C GLN A 30 4.71 -5.14 4.97
N ARG A 31 3.55 -4.71 5.48
CA ARG A 31 2.54 -5.62 6.03
C ARG A 31 2.07 -6.62 4.99
N CYS A 32 1.90 -6.20 3.74
CA CYS A 32 1.53 -7.08 2.64
C CYS A 32 2.62 -8.06 2.23
N ARG A 33 3.90 -7.67 2.29
CA ARG A 33 5.03 -8.59 2.09
C ARG A 33 5.07 -9.67 3.16
N ALA A 34 4.96 -9.27 4.43
CA ALA A 34 4.91 -10.22 5.54
C ALA A 34 3.72 -11.19 5.40
N LEU A 35 2.55 -10.68 5.03
CA LEU A 35 1.38 -11.51 4.76
C LEU A 35 1.61 -12.48 3.60
N ARG A 36 2.25 -12.03 2.51
CA ARG A 36 2.62 -12.88 1.36
C ARG A 36 3.56 -14.00 1.79
N ALA A 37 4.57 -13.71 2.61
CA ALA A 37 5.47 -14.73 3.15
C ALA A 37 4.73 -15.78 3.99
N ASN A 38 3.76 -15.36 4.82
CA ASN A 38 2.95 -16.27 5.64
C ASN A 38 2.04 -17.19 4.82
N ILE A 39 1.49 -16.71 3.69
CA ILE A 39 0.61 -17.51 2.83
C ILE A 39 1.36 -18.23 1.69
N ALA A 40 2.64 -17.92 1.46
CA ALA A 40 3.44 -18.54 0.41
C ALA A 40 3.40 -20.08 0.46
N PRO A 41 3.44 -20.75 1.63
CA PRO A 41 3.28 -22.20 1.72
C PRO A 41 1.92 -22.68 1.21
N LEU A 42 0.84 -21.94 1.48
CA LEU A 42 -0.51 -22.27 0.99
C LEU A 42 -0.61 -22.11 -0.53
N LEU A 43 0.03 -21.07 -1.07
CA LEU A 43 0.11 -20.87 -2.52
C LEU A 43 0.91 -21.98 -3.20
N GLN A 44 2.02 -22.43 -2.58
CA GLN A 44 2.82 -23.56 -3.07
C GLN A 44 2.07 -24.89 -2.97
N ALA A 45 1.19 -25.04 -1.98
CA ALA A 45 0.30 -26.20 -1.84
C ALA A 45 -0.83 -26.24 -2.87
N GLY A 46 -0.94 -25.25 -3.77
CA GLY A 46 -1.90 -25.25 -4.87
C GLY A 46 -3.27 -24.64 -4.54
N GLU A 47 -3.46 -24.07 -3.34
CA GLU A 47 -4.73 -23.40 -2.95
C GLU A 47 -5.09 -22.22 -3.87
N GLY A 48 -4.10 -21.64 -4.55
CA GLY A 48 -4.29 -20.51 -5.46
C GLY A 48 -4.67 -19.20 -4.75
N ILE A 49 -4.28 -18.08 -5.35
CA ILE A 49 -4.49 -16.74 -4.77
C ILE A 49 -5.99 -16.45 -4.55
N SER A 50 -6.85 -17.00 -5.39
CA SER A 50 -8.30 -16.80 -5.33
C SER A 50 -8.95 -17.46 -4.11
N ALA A 51 -8.51 -18.66 -3.69
CA ALA A 51 -9.08 -19.32 -2.51
C ALA A 51 -8.56 -18.66 -1.22
N VAL A 52 -7.24 -18.43 -1.14
CA VAL A 52 -6.59 -17.75 -0.01
C VAL A 52 -7.10 -16.31 0.15
N GLY A 53 -7.34 -15.61 -0.96
CA GLY A 53 -7.92 -14.28 -0.97
C GLY A 53 -9.39 -14.27 -0.53
N ARG A 54 -10.19 -15.27 -0.90
CA ARG A 54 -11.60 -15.31 -0.50
C ARG A 54 -11.76 -15.53 1.01
N SER A 55 -10.90 -16.34 1.62
CA SER A 55 -10.92 -16.63 3.05
C SER A 55 -10.28 -15.55 3.93
N ASN A 56 -9.43 -14.67 3.35
CA ASN A 56 -8.67 -13.70 4.12
C ASN A 56 -8.86 -12.24 3.64
N ARG A 57 -9.53 -11.42 4.47
CA ARG A 57 -9.76 -9.98 4.19
C ARG A 57 -8.46 -9.21 4.01
N SER A 58 -7.41 -9.54 4.77
CA SER A 58 -6.11 -8.89 4.67
C SER A 58 -5.43 -9.19 3.34
N VAL A 59 -5.60 -10.40 2.80
CA VAL A 59 -5.08 -10.80 1.48
C VAL A 59 -5.77 -9.99 0.37
N ARG A 60 -7.10 -9.83 0.42
CA ARG A 60 -7.82 -8.97 -0.54
C ARG A 60 -7.36 -7.52 -0.50
N ARG A 61 -7.19 -6.96 0.69
CA ARG A 61 -6.69 -5.59 0.88
C ARG A 61 -5.30 -5.46 0.26
N CYS A 62 -4.41 -6.41 0.50
CA CYS A 62 -3.06 -6.40 -0.06
C CYS A 62 -3.02 -6.52 -1.59
N ILE A 63 -3.86 -7.38 -2.18
CA ILE A 63 -3.99 -7.47 -3.66
C ILE A 63 -4.48 -6.13 -4.23
N TRP A 64 -5.46 -5.50 -3.58
CA TRP A 64 -5.97 -4.20 -4.03
C TRP A 64 -4.92 -3.09 -3.92
N ILE A 65 -4.22 -3.00 -2.79
CA ILE A 65 -3.13 -2.02 -2.57
C ILE A 65 -2.03 -2.23 -3.61
N GLN A 66 -1.54 -3.46 -3.80
CA GLN A 66 -0.50 -3.76 -4.78
C GLN A 66 -0.93 -3.38 -6.21
N ARG A 67 -2.18 -3.68 -6.62
CA ARG A 67 -2.72 -3.23 -7.91
C ARG A 67 -2.76 -1.72 -8.05
N MET A 68 -3.14 -1.00 -6.99
CA MET A 68 -3.12 0.47 -6.94
C MET A 68 -1.70 1.01 -7.10
N VAL A 69 -0.73 0.43 -6.39
CA VAL A 69 0.69 0.84 -6.40
C VAL A 69 1.33 0.57 -7.77
N VAL A 70 1.06 -0.60 -8.38
CA VAL A 70 1.47 -0.92 -9.76
C VAL A 70 0.91 0.11 -10.74
N ARG A 71 -0.40 0.43 -10.67
CA ARG A 71 -1.03 1.43 -11.54
C ARG A 71 -0.40 2.82 -11.39
N LYS A 72 -0.03 3.19 -10.16
CA LYS A 72 0.61 4.48 -9.85
C LYS A 72 2.12 4.48 -10.11
N LYS A 73 2.71 3.37 -10.58
CA LYS A 73 4.15 3.20 -10.82
C LYS A 73 5.01 3.51 -9.57
N ILE A 74 4.47 3.28 -8.38
CA ILE A 74 5.18 3.52 -7.13
C ILE A 74 6.19 2.38 -6.93
N PRO A 75 7.48 2.67 -6.65
CA PRO A 75 8.49 1.65 -6.45
C PRO A 75 8.19 0.76 -5.24
N GLY A 76 8.50 -0.54 -5.36
CA GLY A 76 8.23 -1.53 -4.31
C GLY A 76 6.94 -2.32 -4.46
N ALA A 77 6.19 -2.10 -5.54
CA ALA A 77 5.04 -2.92 -5.91
C ALA A 77 5.47 -4.35 -6.29
N GLU A 78 4.78 -5.35 -5.76
CA GLU A 78 4.98 -6.76 -6.10
C GLU A 78 3.79 -7.27 -6.92
N VAL A 79 4.10 -7.99 -8.01
CA VAL A 79 3.08 -8.66 -8.81
C VAL A 79 2.66 -9.93 -8.08
N TRP A 80 1.36 -10.05 -7.81
CA TRP A 80 0.79 -11.19 -7.11
C TRP A 80 0.73 -12.43 -7.96
#